data_AF-A0AA43Q1E3-F1
#
_entry.id   AF-A0AA43Q1E3-F1
#
_cell.length_a   1.000
_cell.length_b   1.000
_cell.length_c   1.000
_cell.angle_alpha   90.00
_cell.angle_beta   90.00
_cell.angle_gamma   90.00
#
_symmetry.space_group_name_H-M   'P 1'
#
loop_
_entity.id
_entity.type
_entity.pdbx_description
1 polymer ?
#
loop_
_entity_poly.entity_id
_entity_poly.type
_entity_poly.pdbx_seq_one_letter_code
_entity_poly.pdbx_strand_id
1 'polypeptide(L)'
;MSRWKPPGPKSSPYITPEGYQALESELRELWSKRQEVTLALSAAAAEGDRSENAEYIYRKKELRGIDRRIHYLQKRLPDLNIVSLPPDDQDRIFFGAWVTLENEVGEEVTYRIVGSDELYPKKHYISLDSPLARALLKKLLMMKSPLKTSLKKLGIPSLIFITARTENRNACPIRQTPITSVFRIHSSSQTSNSVISVLNKELLLQ
;
A
#
# COMPACT_ATOMS: atom_id res chain seq x y z
N MET A 1 -3.15 -17.61 -37.71
CA MET A 1 -3.91 -18.10 -36.54
C MET A 1 -3.32 -17.46 -35.30
N SER A 2 -4.11 -16.74 -34.51
CA SER A 2 -3.65 -16.15 -33.24
C SER A 2 -3.15 -17.26 -32.32
N ARG A 3 -1.89 -17.15 -31.86
CA ARG A 3 -1.28 -18.11 -30.93
C ARG A 3 -2.07 -18.08 -29.62
N TRP A 4 -2.70 -19.19 -29.24
CA TRP A 4 -3.40 -19.31 -27.95
C TRP A 4 -2.46 -18.87 -26.82
N LYS A 5 -2.93 -17.94 -26.00
CA LYS A 5 -2.22 -17.46 -24.81
C LYS A 5 -3.14 -17.72 -23.62
N PRO A 6 -2.68 -18.48 -22.61
CA PRO A 6 -3.51 -18.74 -21.43
C PRO A 6 -3.83 -17.42 -20.71
N PRO A 7 -4.96 -17.35 -20.00
CA PRO A 7 -5.29 -16.19 -19.18
C PRO A 7 -4.18 -15.95 -18.14
N GLY A 8 -3.87 -14.68 -17.88
CA GLY A 8 -2.91 -14.31 -16.84
C GLY A 8 -3.40 -14.69 -15.44
N PRO A 9 -2.48 -14.75 -14.45
CA PRO A 9 -2.86 -14.98 -13.06
C PRO A 9 -3.84 -13.90 -12.59
N LYS A 10 -4.85 -14.29 -11.80
CA LYS A 10 -5.80 -13.37 -11.21
C LYS A 10 -5.09 -12.51 -10.16
N SER A 11 -5.48 -11.24 -10.08
CA SER A 11 -5.04 -10.34 -9.02
C SER A 11 -5.66 -10.71 -7.68
N SER A 12 -4.90 -10.46 -6.61
CA SER A 12 -5.33 -10.68 -5.23
C SER A 12 -6.68 -9.98 -4.93
N PRO A 13 -7.64 -10.65 -4.28
CA PRO A 13 -9.00 -10.14 -4.07
C PRO A 13 -9.10 -9.26 -2.81
N TYR A 14 -8.07 -8.48 -2.48
CA TYR A 14 -8.05 -7.64 -1.27
C TYR A 14 -8.05 -6.17 -1.63
N ILE A 15 -8.88 -5.39 -0.93
CA ILE A 15 -9.01 -3.96 -1.12
C ILE A 15 -9.19 -3.24 0.22
N THR A 16 -8.67 -2.02 0.35
CA THR A 16 -9.00 -1.16 1.50
C THR A 16 -10.42 -0.59 1.39
N PRO A 17 -11.07 -0.21 2.50
CA PRO A 17 -12.39 0.42 2.46
C PRO A 17 -12.41 1.72 1.64
N GLU A 18 -11.35 2.53 1.77
CA GLU A 18 -11.16 3.77 1.01
C GLU A 18 -11.08 3.49 -0.50
N GLY A 19 -10.32 2.46 -0.88
CA GLY A 19 -10.19 2.02 -2.26
C GLY A 19 -11.50 1.53 -2.84
N TYR A 20 -12.26 0.74 -2.07
CA TYR A 20 -13.56 0.23 -2.53
C TYR A 20 -14.55 1.38 -2.81
N GLN A 21 -14.64 2.35 -1.90
CA GLN A 21 -15.49 3.53 -2.09
C GLN A 21 -15.08 4.34 -3.32
N ALA A 22 -13.77 4.49 -3.56
CA ALA A 22 -13.27 5.18 -4.75
C ALA A 22 -13.62 4.45 -6.06
N LEU A 23 -13.58 3.12 -6.08
CA LEU A 23 -13.99 2.34 -7.25
C LEU A 23 -15.51 2.41 -7.47
N GLU A 24 -16.30 2.44 -6.40
CA GLU A 24 -17.75 2.60 -6.47
C GLU A 24 -18.16 4.01 -6.93
N SER A 25 -17.48 5.06 -6.47
CA SER A 25 -17.68 6.42 -6.98
C SER A 25 -17.28 6.52 -8.46
N GLU A 26 -16.14 5.93 -8.84
CA GLU A 26 -15.70 5.87 -10.24
C GLU A 26 -16.75 5.18 -11.12
N LEU A 27 -17.30 4.04 -10.68
CA LEU A 27 -18.34 3.33 -11.41
C LEU A 27 -19.57 4.21 -11.64
N ARG A 28 -20.03 4.92 -10.60
CA ARG A 28 -21.17 5.85 -10.70
C ARG A 28 -20.91 6.99 -11.67
N GLU A 29 -19.73 7.62 -11.59
CA GLU A 29 -19.34 8.69 -12.52
C GLU A 29 -19.28 8.21 -13.98
N LEU A 30 -18.79 7.00 -14.21
CA LEU A 30 -18.71 6.43 -15.56
C LEU A 30 -20.09 6.17 -16.15
N TRP A 31 -21.08 5.79 -15.34
CA TRP A 31 -22.46 5.65 -15.80
C TRP A 31 -23.07 6.98 -16.25
N SER A 32 -22.84 8.06 -15.50
CA SER A 32 -23.29 9.40 -15.90
C SER A 32 -22.59 9.86 -17.18
N LYS A 33 -21.25 9.74 -17.26
CA LYS A 33 -20.47 10.08 -18.46
C LYS A 33 -20.89 9.27 -19.68
N ARG A 34 -21.25 7.99 -19.50
CA ARG A 34 -21.75 7.14 -20.59
C ARG A 34 -23.01 7.73 -21.23
N GLN A 35 -23.95 8.26 -20.43
CA GLN A 35 -25.16 8.89 -20.95
C GLN A 35 -24.82 10.14 -21.76
N GLU A 36 -23.97 11.02 -21.22
CA GLU A 36 -23.54 12.25 -21.90
C GLU A 36 -22.87 11.96 -23.25
N VAL A 37 -21.93 11.01 -23.27
CA VAL A 37 -21.21 10.60 -24.49
C VAL A 37 -22.16 9.96 -25.50
N THR A 38 -23.16 9.21 -25.05
CA THR A 38 -24.16 8.60 -25.94
C THR A 38 -25.03 9.65 -26.61
N LEU A 39 -25.45 10.68 -25.86
CA LEU A 39 -26.19 11.81 -26.40
C LEU A 39 -25.35 12.58 -27.43
N ALA A 40 -24.09 12.90 -27.09
CA ALA A 40 -23.17 13.56 -28.01
C ALA A 40 -22.89 12.73 -29.28
N LEU A 41 -22.74 11.40 -29.13
CA LEU A 41 -22.56 10.48 -30.25
C LEU A 41 -23.80 10.47 -31.16
N SER A 42 -25.00 10.52 -30.59
CA SER A 42 -26.25 10.57 -31.36
C SER A 42 -26.41 11.88 -32.12
N ALA A 43 -26.03 13.01 -31.52
CA ALA A 43 -26.01 14.32 -32.17
C ALA A 43 -25.01 14.35 -33.33
N ALA A 44 -23.78 13.89 -33.11
CA ALA A 44 -22.76 13.78 -34.14
C ALA A 44 -23.18 12.84 -35.30
N ALA A 45 -23.98 11.81 -35.01
CA ALA A 45 -24.52 10.91 -36.01
C ALA A 45 -25.66 11.52 -36.85
N ALA A 46 -26.28 12.61 -36.39
CA ALA A 46 -27.33 13.35 -37.11
C ALA A 46 -26.75 14.45 -38.02
N GLU A 47 -25.53 14.91 -37.76
CA GLU A 47 -24.89 16.05 -38.44
C GLU A 47 -24.22 15.71 -39.78
N GLY A 48 -24.12 14.43 -40.15
CA GLY A 48 -23.59 14.05 -41.47
C GLY A 48 -23.16 12.59 -41.60
N ASP A 49 -22.26 12.34 -42.56
CA ASP A 49 -21.68 11.01 -42.79
C ASP A 49 -20.78 10.59 -41.61
N ARG A 50 -21.08 9.40 -41.07
CA ARG A 50 -20.39 8.78 -39.93
C ARG A 50 -18.96 8.39 -40.25
N SER A 51 -18.62 8.21 -41.53
CA SER A 51 -17.29 7.78 -41.96
C SER A 51 -16.27 8.92 -41.94
N GLU A 52 -16.71 10.17 -42.15
CA GLU A 52 -15.86 11.36 -42.23
C GLU A 52 -15.94 12.24 -40.97
N ASN A 53 -17.01 12.15 -40.19
CA ASN A 53 -17.17 12.96 -38.99
C ASN A 53 -16.17 12.57 -37.88
N ALA A 54 -15.18 13.44 -37.65
CA ALA A 54 -14.16 13.27 -36.61
C ALA A 54 -14.76 13.19 -35.19
N GLU A 55 -15.80 13.96 -34.89
CA GLU A 55 -16.48 13.96 -33.59
C GLU A 55 -17.12 12.60 -33.33
N TYR A 56 -17.79 12.02 -34.32
CA TYR A 56 -18.38 10.69 -34.20
C TYR A 56 -17.31 9.61 -33.93
N ILE A 57 -16.19 9.64 -34.65
CA ILE A 57 -15.08 8.68 -34.46
C ILE A 57 -14.51 8.80 -33.05
N TYR A 58 -14.30 10.02 -32.57
CA TYR A 58 -13.78 10.30 -31.23
C TYR A 58 -14.74 9.81 -30.15
N ARG A 59 -16.02 10.20 -30.19
CA ARG A 59 -17.04 9.80 -29.21
C ARG A 59 -17.27 8.30 -29.17
N LYS A 60 -17.20 7.63 -30.33
CA LYS A 60 -17.28 6.17 -30.41
C LYS A 60 -16.10 5.48 -29.71
N LYS A 61 -14.90 6.04 -29.82
CA LYS A 61 -13.71 5.54 -29.11
C LYS A 61 -13.80 5.81 -27.61
N GLU A 62 -14.29 6.99 -27.22
CA GLU A 62 -14.54 7.37 -25.83
C GLU A 62 -15.55 6.41 -25.16
N LEU A 63 -16.70 6.19 -25.79
CA LEU A 63 -17.74 5.27 -25.31
C LEU A 63 -17.20 3.85 -25.10
N ARG A 64 -16.39 3.34 -26.04
CA ARG A 64 -15.72 2.03 -25.89
C ARG A 64 -14.76 1.99 -24.70
N GLY A 65 -14.07 3.09 -24.42
CA GLY A 65 -13.20 3.22 -23.25
C GLY A 65 -13.99 3.14 -21.95
N ILE A 66 -15.10 3.88 -21.88
CA ILE A 66 -16.02 3.90 -20.74
C ILE A 66 -16.62 2.51 -20.51
N ASP A 67 -17.22 1.90 -21.54
CA ASP A 67 -17.85 0.58 -21.45
C ASP A 67 -16.86 -0.50 -20.98
N ARG A 68 -15.61 -0.44 -21.48
CA ARG A 68 -14.54 -1.35 -21.05
C ARG A 68 -14.24 -1.20 -19.56
N ARG A 69 -14.18 0.03 -19.05
CA ARG A 69 -13.90 0.29 -17.63
C ARG A 69 -15.09 -0.10 -16.74
N ILE A 70 -16.32 0.20 -17.15
CA ILE A 70 -17.53 -0.23 -16.45
C ILE A 70 -17.57 -1.75 -16.35
N HIS A 71 -17.37 -2.47 -17.46
CA HIS A 71 -17.37 -3.93 -17.47
C HIS A 71 -16.30 -4.53 -16.53
N TYR A 72 -15.11 -3.92 -16.51
CA TYR A 72 -14.05 -4.31 -15.57
C TYR A 72 -14.51 -4.14 -14.12
N LEU A 73 -15.01 -2.96 -13.75
CA LEU A 73 -15.44 -2.65 -12.38
C LEU A 73 -16.61 -3.52 -11.93
N GLN A 74 -17.62 -3.72 -12.78
CA GLN A 74 -18.78 -4.57 -12.48
C GLN A 74 -18.38 -6.03 -12.22
N LYS A 75 -17.39 -6.54 -12.93
CA LYS A 75 -16.87 -7.89 -12.71
C LYS A 75 -15.97 -7.96 -11.49
N ARG A 76 -15.21 -6.90 -11.22
CA ARG A 76 -14.19 -6.90 -10.18
C ARG A 76 -14.75 -6.63 -8.78
N LEU A 77 -15.63 -5.64 -8.63
CA LEU A 77 -16.23 -5.23 -7.35
C LEU A 77 -16.85 -6.38 -6.51
N PRO A 78 -17.63 -7.32 -7.08
CA PRO A 78 -18.20 -8.41 -6.30
C PRO A 78 -17.16 -9.45 -5.86
N ASP A 79 -16.02 -9.53 -6.54
CA ASP A 79 -14.93 -10.47 -6.22
C ASP A 79 -13.97 -9.90 -5.15
N LEU A 80 -14.14 -8.65 -4.72
CA LEU A 80 -13.23 -7.98 -3.79
C LEU A 80 -13.65 -8.17 -2.33
N ASN A 81 -12.69 -8.54 -1.50
CA ASN A 81 -12.81 -8.61 -0.05
C ASN A 81 -12.26 -7.32 0.58
N ILE A 82 -13.13 -6.61 1.29
CA ILE A 82 -12.79 -5.38 2.00
C ILE A 82 -12.09 -5.75 3.32
N VAL A 83 -10.83 -5.34 3.48
CA VAL A 83 -10.05 -5.56 4.70
C VAL A 83 -9.94 -4.24 5.46
N SER A 84 -10.70 -4.10 6.54
CA SER A 84 -10.71 -2.89 7.39
C SER A 84 -9.94 -3.05 8.71
N LEU A 85 -9.88 -4.26 9.25
CA LEU A 85 -9.27 -4.53 10.56
C LEU A 85 -7.83 -5.00 10.38
N PRO A 86 -6.87 -4.43 11.14
CA PRO A 86 -5.55 -5.02 11.24
C PRO A 86 -5.65 -6.40 11.92
N PRO A 87 -4.80 -7.37 11.54
CA PRO A 87 -4.66 -8.62 12.28
C PRO A 87 -4.20 -8.36 13.72
N ASP A 88 -4.57 -9.25 14.64
CA ASP A 88 -4.10 -9.22 16.04
C ASP A 88 -2.57 -9.38 16.13
N ASP A 89 -1.98 -10.12 15.20
CA ASP A 89 -0.54 -10.30 15.07
C ASP A 89 0.14 -9.09 14.42
N GLN A 90 0.48 -8.09 15.22
CA GLN A 90 1.18 -6.88 14.76
C GLN A 90 2.68 -7.07 14.52
N ASP A 91 3.25 -8.24 14.84
CA ASP A 91 4.68 -8.52 14.67
C ASP A 91 5.11 -8.71 13.20
N ARG A 92 4.15 -8.77 12.27
CA ARG A 92 4.37 -9.02 10.83
C ARG A 92 3.80 -7.88 9.99
N ILE A 93 4.38 -7.70 8.80
CA ILE A 93 3.84 -6.77 7.80
C ILE A 93 2.57 -7.37 7.20
N PHE A 94 1.46 -6.63 7.22
CA PHE A 94 0.15 -7.07 6.74
C PHE A 94 -0.43 -6.11 5.67
N PHE A 95 -1.60 -6.47 5.12
CA PHE A 95 -2.31 -5.66 4.13
C PHE A 95 -2.76 -4.31 4.70
N GLY A 96 -2.54 -3.21 3.99
CA GLY A 96 -2.88 -1.87 4.45
C GLY A 96 -1.82 -1.23 5.37
N ALA A 97 -0.76 -1.97 5.73
CA ALA A 97 0.33 -1.47 6.55
C ALA A 97 1.18 -0.44 5.81
N TRP A 98 1.69 0.53 6.58
CA TRP A 98 2.73 1.46 6.17
C TRP A 98 4.11 0.84 6.46
N VAL A 99 5.01 0.92 5.49
CA VAL A 99 6.37 0.38 5.57
C VAL A 99 7.33 1.46 5.16
N THR A 100 8.24 1.82 6.05
CA THR A 100 9.36 2.71 5.74
C THR A 100 10.57 1.85 5.38
N LEU A 101 11.13 2.15 4.22
CA LEU A 101 12.27 1.48 3.63
C LEU A 101 13.42 2.47 3.61
N GLU A 102 14.58 2.07 4.12
CA GLU A 102 15.77 2.91 4.16
C GLU A 102 16.87 2.32 3.27
N ASN A 103 17.41 3.17 2.38
CA ASN A 103 18.50 2.83 1.45
C ASN A 103 19.87 2.89 2.14
N GLU A 104 20.91 2.38 1.48
CA GLU A 104 22.30 2.40 2.00
C GLU A 104 22.83 3.82 2.28
N VAL A 105 22.25 4.83 1.63
CA VAL A 105 22.60 6.24 1.75
C VAL A 105 21.85 6.94 2.90
N GLY A 106 20.98 6.21 3.62
CA GLY A 106 20.14 6.75 4.71
C GLY A 106 18.88 7.47 4.22
N GLU A 107 18.52 7.34 2.95
CA GLU A 107 17.26 7.87 2.42
C GLU A 107 16.09 6.97 2.82
N GLU A 108 15.09 7.56 3.50
CA GLU A 108 13.86 6.87 3.89
C GLU A 108 12.73 7.11 2.87
N VAL A 109 12.09 6.03 2.43
CA VAL A 109 10.90 6.08 1.58
C VAL A 109 9.78 5.28 2.22
N THR A 110 8.63 5.92 2.40
CA THR A 110 7.45 5.32 3.03
C THR A 110 6.48 4.82 1.97
N TYR A 111 6.07 3.56 2.08
CA TYR A 111 5.12 2.92 1.18
C TYR A 111 3.91 2.34 1.93
N ARG A 112 2.75 2.29 1.27
CA ARG A 112 1.55 1.59 1.76
C ARG A 112 1.31 0.34 0.93
N ILE A 113 1.07 -0.80 1.57
CA ILE A 113 0.70 -2.03 0.86
C ILE A 113 -0.82 -2.03 0.63
N VAL A 114 -1.26 -2.07 -0.62
CA VAL A 114 -2.68 -1.99 -1.00
C VAL A 114 -3.05 -3.04 -2.05
N GLY A 115 -4.33 -3.12 -2.40
CA GLY A 115 -4.81 -3.97 -3.48
C GLY A 115 -4.29 -3.54 -4.84
N SER A 116 -4.24 -4.46 -5.80
CA SER A 116 -3.82 -4.13 -7.18
C SER A 116 -4.72 -3.09 -7.85
N ASP A 117 -5.97 -2.99 -7.40
CA ASP A 117 -7.00 -2.11 -7.95
C ASP A 117 -6.91 -0.65 -7.42
N GLU A 118 -6.06 -0.40 -6.42
CA GLU A 118 -5.95 0.90 -5.71
C GLU A 118 -4.68 1.69 -6.06
N LEU A 119 -3.95 1.27 -7.09
CA LEU A 119 -2.67 1.88 -7.42
C LEU A 119 -2.86 3.25 -8.09
N TYR A 120 -2.38 4.29 -7.41
CA TYR A 120 -2.31 5.64 -7.95
C TYR A 120 -0.84 6.07 -8.13
N PRO A 121 -0.40 6.54 -9.31
CA PRO A 121 1.00 6.90 -9.57
C PRO A 121 1.57 7.97 -8.63
N LYS A 122 0.71 8.83 -8.08
CA LYS A 122 1.09 9.92 -7.17
C LYS A 122 1.20 9.51 -5.72
N LYS A 123 0.68 8.33 -5.35
CA LYS A 123 0.69 7.82 -3.98
C LYS A 123 1.77 6.73 -3.92
N HIS A 124 2.58 6.69 -2.87
CA HIS A 124 3.60 5.65 -2.66
C HIS A 124 2.96 4.31 -2.28
N TYR A 125 2.12 3.78 -3.16
CA TYR A 125 1.32 2.57 -2.97
C TYR A 125 1.96 1.41 -3.71
N ILE A 126 2.10 0.28 -3.03
CA ILE A 126 2.64 -0.97 -3.58
C ILE A 126 1.53 -2.00 -3.59
N SER A 127 1.34 -2.68 -4.72
CA SER A 127 0.37 -3.77 -4.80
C SER A 127 0.84 -4.99 -4.02
N LEU A 128 -0.10 -5.67 -3.38
CA LEU A 128 0.15 -6.95 -2.71
C LEU A 128 0.80 -8.01 -3.63
N ASP A 129 0.48 -7.97 -4.92
CA ASP A 129 1.00 -8.89 -5.92
C ASP A 129 2.44 -8.57 -6.39
N SER A 130 2.97 -7.40 -5.99
CA SER A 130 4.34 -7.00 -6.31
C SER A 130 5.36 -7.94 -5.66
N PRO A 131 6.48 -8.27 -6.35
CA PRO A 131 7.56 -9.03 -5.74
C PRO A 131 8.12 -8.37 -4.47
N LEU A 132 8.09 -7.03 -4.40
CA LEU A 132 8.50 -6.28 -3.23
C LEU A 132 7.54 -6.51 -2.05
N ALA A 133 6.23 -6.36 -2.26
CA ALA A 133 5.23 -6.64 -1.21
C ALA A 133 5.32 -8.09 -0.71
N ARG A 134 5.44 -9.06 -1.62
CA ARG A 134 5.62 -10.48 -1.26
C ARG A 134 6.87 -10.76 -0.43
N ALA A 135 7.95 -10.03 -0.68
CA ALA A 135 9.17 -10.14 0.12
C ALA A 135 9.01 -9.51 1.52
N LEU A 136 8.23 -8.42 1.62
CA LEU A 136 7.94 -7.74 2.88
C LEU A 136 6.97 -8.53 3.77
N LEU A 137 5.90 -9.10 3.22
CA LEU A 137 4.91 -9.89 3.97
C LEU A 137 5.51 -11.10 4.71
N LYS A 138 6.62 -11.65 4.20
CA LYS A 138 7.31 -12.80 4.81
C LYS A 138 8.24 -12.42 5.97
N LYS A 139 8.46 -11.13 6.23
CA LYS A 139 9.40 -10.64 7.24
C LYS A 139 8.67 -10.18 8.51
N LEU A 140 9.35 -10.36 9.64
CA LEU A 140 8.99 -9.77 10.93
C LEU A 140 9.53 -8.34 11.02
N LEU A 141 8.82 -7.44 11.72
CA LEU A 141 9.15 -6.01 11.80
C LEU A 141 10.60 -5.72 12.28
N MET A 142 11.18 -6.62 13.07
CA MET A 142 12.51 -6.44 13.68
C MET A 142 13.66 -7.05 12.87
N MET A 143 13.39 -7.69 11.72
CA MET A 143 14.40 -8.49 11.03
C MET A 143 15.17 -7.69 9.96
N LYS A 144 16.36 -7.20 10.34
CA LYS A 144 17.35 -6.64 9.40
C LYS A 144 17.75 -7.74 8.41
N SER A 145 17.40 -7.59 7.15
CA SER A 145 17.71 -8.60 6.14
C SER A 145 17.82 -7.99 4.75
N PRO A 146 18.92 -8.27 4.01
CA PRO A 146 19.08 -7.75 2.66
C PRO A 146 17.94 -8.29 1.78
N LEU A 147 17.19 -7.40 1.13
CA LEU A 147 16.20 -7.81 0.13
C LEU A 147 16.97 -8.31 -1.10
N LYS A 148 17.08 -9.65 -1.25
CA LYS A 148 17.50 -10.29 -2.50
C LYS A 148 16.39 -10.19 -3.55
N THR A 149 15.92 -8.99 -3.85
CA THR A 149 14.95 -8.78 -4.91
C THR A 149 15.70 -8.72 -6.24
N SER A 150 15.33 -9.60 -7.17
CA SER A 150 15.74 -9.62 -8.58
C SER A 150 15.25 -8.40 -9.39
N LEU A 151 15.08 -7.26 -8.73
CA LEU A 151 14.49 -6.01 -9.22
C LEU A 151 15.55 -4.91 -9.47
N LYS A 152 16.75 -5.26 -9.95
CA LYS A 152 17.70 -4.27 -10.51
C LYS A 152 17.11 -3.44 -11.67
N LYS A 153 15.93 -3.82 -12.18
CA LYS A 153 15.19 -3.16 -13.26
C LYS A 153 14.28 -2.00 -12.80
N LEU A 154 14.04 -1.83 -11.49
CA LEU A 154 13.17 -0.76 -10.95
C LEU A 154 13.93 0.45 -10.40
N GLY A 155 15.26 0.51 -10.54
CA GLY A 155 16.07 1.65 -10.11
C GLY A 155 16.11 1.86 -8.59
N ILE A 156 15.65 0.89 -7.80
CA ILE A 156 15.68 0.96 -6.34
C ILE A 156 17.06 0.43 -5.90
N PRO A 157 17.93 1.25 -5.26
CA PRO A 157 19.20 0.79 -4.72
C PRO A 157 18.98 -0.28 -3.64
N SER A 158 19.99 -1.08 -3.36
CA SER A 158 19.93 -2.20 -2.42
C SER A 158 19.41 -1.73 -1.05
N LEU A 159 18.20 -2.16 -0.71
CA LEU A 159 17.56 -1.83 0.56
C LEU A 159 18.16 -2.67 1.69
N ILE A 160 18.73 -2.00 2.69
CA ILE A 160 19.42 -2.62 3.84
C ILE A 160 18.54 -2.62 5.09
N PHE A 161 17.72 -1.58 5.31
CA PHE A 161 16.93 -1.44 6.52
C PHE A 161 15.44 -1.33 6.23
N ILE A 162 14.66 -2.14 6.95
CA ILE A 162 13.20 -2.08 6.94
C ILE A 162 12.82 -1.66 8.35
N THR A 163 12.44 -0.40 8.53
CA THR A 163 11.77 0.08 9.73
C THR A 163 10.27 0.08 9.42
N ALA A 164 9.66 -1.08 9.55
CA ALA A 164 8.22 -1.17 9.43
C ALA A 164 7.60 -0.61 10.72
N ARG A 165 7.19 0.66 10.70
CA ARG A 165 6.28 1.21 11.69
C ARG A 165 4.87 0.93 11.23
N THR A 166 4.18 0.01 11.90
CA THR A 166 2.73 -0.14 11.76
C THR A 166 2.04 1.03 12.47
N GLU A 167 2.20 2.25 11.95
CA GLU A 167 1.42 3.40 12.39
C GLU A 167 -0.01 3.21 11.89
N ASN A 168 -0.83 2.55 12.73
CA ASN A 168 -2.25 2.48 12.52
C ASN A 168 -2.86 3.84 12.88
N ARG A 169 -2.80 4.81 11.96
CA ARG A 169 -3.39 6.15 12.17
C ARG A 169 -4.92 6.13 12.31
N ASN A 170 -5.54 4.97 12.09
CA ASN A 170 -6.98 4.75 12.28
C ASN A 170 -7.33 4.13 13.65
N ALA A 171 -6.36 3.92 14.54
CA ALA A 171 -6.64 3.61 15.94
C ALA A 171 -7.15 4.88 16.64
N CYS A 172 -8.38 4.80 17.15
CA CYS A 172 -9.04 5.81 17.98
C CYS A 172 -8.07 6.39 19.05
N PRO A 173 -8.02 7.71 19.27
CA PRO A 173 -7.04 8.34 20.17
C PRO A 173 -7.50 8.27 21.64
N ILE A 174 -7.83 7.09 22.14
CA ILE A 174 -8.20 6.89 23.53
C ILE A 174 -7.40 5.71 24.07
N ARG A 175 -6.44 6.01 24.95
CA ARG A 175 -5.49 5.11 25.64
C ARG A 175 -4.11 4.97 24.99
N GLN A 176 -3.41 6.10 24.84
CA GLN A 176 -1.96 6.09 24.92
C GLN A 176 -1.56 6.24 26.40
N THR A 177 -1.30 5.12 27.07
CA THR A 177 -0.38 5.11 28.22
C THR A 177 0.91 4.50 27.73
N PRO A 178 2.06 5.18 27.82
CA PRO A 178 3.34 4.59 27.46
C PRO A 178 3.68 3.51 28.47
N ILE A 179 3.66 2.24 28.07
CA ILE A 179 4.30 1.17 28.85
C ILE A 179 5.80 1.31 28.59
N THR A 180 6.46 2.12 29.40
CA THR A 180 7.91 2.15 29.51
C THR A 180 8.35 0.87 30.22
N SER A 181 8.55 -0.22 29.48
CA SER A 181 9.19 -1.42 30.03
C SER A 181 10.70 -1.18 30.11
N VAL A 182 11.13 -0.50 31.17
CA VAL A 182 12.53 -0.46 31.61
C VAL A 182 12.86 -1.84 32.18
N PHE A 183 13.55 -2.68 31.40
CA PHE A 183 14.08 -3.95 31.89
C PHE A 183 15.23 -3.67 32.87
N ARG A 184 14.92 -3.73 34.16
CA ARG A 184 15.87 -3.73 35.28
C ARG A 184 16.33 -5.17 35.52
N ILE A 185 17.51 -5.54 35.01
CA ILE A 185 18.14 -6.82 35.32
C ILE A 185 18.49 -6.82 36.81
N HIS A 186 17.78 -7.65 37.59
CA HIS A 186 18.22 -8.07 38.92
C HIS A 186 19.06 -9.34 38.73
N SER A 187 20.33 -9.29 39.12
CA SER A 187 21.12 -10.48 39.43
C SER A 187 21.66 -10.38 40.85
N SER A 188 21.02 -11.12 41.73
CA SER A 188 21.47 -11.44 43.08
C SER A 188 22.41 -12.65 43.02
N SER A 189 23.65 -12.50 43.51
CA SER A 189 24.25 -13.36 44.57
C SER A 189 25.79 -13.29 44.58
N GLN A 190 26.36 -12.86 45.73
CA GLN A 190 27.47 -13.45 46.50
C GLN A 190 28.79 -13.80 45.77
N THR A 191 30.03 -13.54 46.22
CA THR A 191 30.67 -13.18 47.49
C THR A 191 32.17 -13.01 47.16
N SER A 192 32.83 -11.97 47.65
CA SER A 192 34.22 -12.05 48.15
C SER A 192 34.69 -10.68 48.64
N ASN A 193 34.83 -10.60 49.96
CA ASN A 193 35.91 -9.94 50.69
C ASN A 193 36.56 -8.66 50.12
N SER A 194 36.45 -7.65 50.97
CA SER A 194 37.56 -6.84 51.49
C SER A 194 37.81 -5.48 50.83
N VAL A 195 38.00 -4.50 51.74
CA VAL A 195 38.93 -3.38 51.62
C VAL A 195 38.34 -2.04 51.13
N ILE A 196 38.07 -1.19 52.12
CA ILE A 196 38.51 0.22 52.21
C ILE A 196 37.70 1.23 51.37
N SER A 197 36.81 1.99 52.03
CA SER A 197 37.07 3.32 52.62
C SER A 197 36.81 4.43 51.59
N VAL A 198 35.86 5.34 51.82
CA VAL A 198 36.10 6.66 52.46
C VAL A 198 36.05 7.78 51.40
N LEU A 199 35.21 8.78 51.69
CA LEU A 199 35.23 10.17 51.17
C LEU A 199 34.88 10.32 49.66
N ASN A 200 33.98 11.20 49.23
CA ASN A 200 33.75 12.57 49.69
C ASN A 200 32.36 13.08 49.33
N LYS A 201 31.76 13.79 50.29
CA LYS A 201 30.78 14.87 50.09
C LYS A 201 31.42 16.02 49.29
N GLU A 202 30.55 16.90 48.79
CA GLU A 202 30.81 18.27 48.32
C GLU A 202 31.31 18.48 46.88
N LEU A 203 30.40 19.06 46.09
CA LEU A 203 30.55 20.26 45.24
C LEU A 203 29.25 20.36 44.41
N LEU A 204 28.17 21.02 44.86
CA LEU A 204 27.96 22.45 45.15
C LEU A 204 28.24 23.34 43.92
N LEU A 205 27.17 23.74 43.24
CA LEU A 205 27.07 25.03 42.54
C LEU A 205 25.61 25.50 42.62
N GLN A 206 25.43 26.42 43.58
CA GLN A 206 24.40 27.46 43.75
C GLN A 206 22.92 27.05 43.79
#